data_AF-A0A5M5D1R7-F1
#
_entry.id   AF-A0A5M5D1R7-F1
#
_cell.length_a   1.000
_cell.length_b   1.000
_cell.length_c   1.000
_cell.angle_alpha   90.00
_cell.angle_beta   90.00
_cell.angle_gamma   90.00
#
_symmetry.space_group_name_H-M   'P 1'
#
loop_
_entity.id
_entity.type
_entity.pdbx_description
1 polymer ?
#
loop_
_entity_poly.entity_id
_entity_poly.type
_entity_poly.pdbx_seq_one_letter_code
_entity_poly.pdbx_strand_id
1 'polypeptide(L)'
;MLVIHPKDKTTAMLSALYDGLEAQVVADYRTTKEMGRLLHHVSTQERIMLLGHGSDKGLFFRADDSKDEFDKIIVSHSHAYHLRKHGGNIVAVWCNADQFARAEGLHGLFTGMIVSELNEALLYQVKTTQEELNRENVKLARRLRALIDERIPLSEIPKRMLAMDDVHSPLTTFNYKNFYYL
;
A
#
# COMPACT_ATOMS: atom_id res chain seq x y z
N MET A 1 -10.12 -3.69 -12.12
CA MET A 1 -9.07 -3.22 -11.17
C MET A 1 -8.17 -4.39 -10.85
N LEU A 2 -6.86 -4.19 -10.90
CA LEU A 2 -5.89 -5.19 -10.45
C LEU A 2 -5.45 -4.86 -9.02
N VAL A 3 -5.43 -5.86 -8.16
CA VAL A 3 -4.90 -5.76 -6.79
C VAL A 3 -3.79 -6.79 -6.63
N ILE A 4 -2.59 -6.35 -6.25
CA ILE A 4 -1.50 -7.22 -5.82
C ILE A 4 -1.38 -7.03 -4.31
N HIS A 5 -1.90 -8.01 -3.56
CA HIS A 5 -1.93 -8.01 -2.11
C HIS A 5 -1.55 -9.40 -1.61
N PRO A 6 -0.25 -9.68 -1.46
CA PRO A 6 0.26 -10.93 -0.91
C PRO A 6 -0.46 -11.30 0.39
N LYS A 7 -0.84 -12.57 0.51
CA LYS A 7 -1.56 -13.04 1.70
C LYS A 7 -0.71 -12.85 2.95
N ASP A 8 -1.21 -12.03 3.86
CA ASP A 8 -0.50 -11.70 5.09
C ASP A 8 -1.46 -11.22 6.18
N LYS A 9 -1.52 -11.95 7.31
CA LYS A 9 -2.41 -11.61 8.42
C LYS A 9 -2.16 -10.22 9.02
N THR A 10 -0.92 -9.70 8.99
CA THR A 10 -0.61 -8.41 9.65
C THR A 10 -0.94 -7.20 8.78
N THR A 11 -1.20 -7.41 7.48
CA THR A 11 -1.70 -6.37 6.57
C THR A 11 -3.15 -6.60 6.10
N ALA A 12 -3.86 -7.54 6.74
CA ALA A 12 -5.23 -7.92 6.40
C ALA A 12 -6.21 -6.73 6.37
N MET A 13 -5.97 -5.68 7.16
CA MET A 13 -6.81 -4.47 7.14
C MET A 13 -6.85 -3.77 5.78
N LEU A 14 -5.84 -3.95 4.92
CA LEU A 14 -5.78 -3.38 3.58
C LEU A 14 -6.81 -4.02 2.62
N SER A 15 -7.39 -5.18 2.96
CA SER A 15 -8.51 -5.75 2.20
C SER A 15 -9.69 -4.79 2.06
N ALA A 16 -9.89 -3.92 3.06
CA ALA A 16 -10.92 -2.89 3.04
C ALA A 16 -10.88 -1.99 1.78
N LEU A 17 -9.71 -1.87 1.13
CA LEU A 17 -9.55 -1.09 -0.10
C LEU A 17 -10.22 -1.73 -1.33
N TYR A 18 -10.47 -3.03 -1.31
CA TYR A 18 -11.07 -3.74 -2.44
C TYR A 18 -12.19 -4.71 -2.08
N ASP A 19 -12.49 -4.89 -0.79
CA ASP A 19 -13.61 -5.71 -0.34
C ASP A 19 -14.92 -5.25 -0.97
N GLY A 20 -15.69 -6.22 -1.48
CA GLY A 20 -16.95 -5.99 -2.19
C GLY A 20 -16.82 -5.45 -3.62
N LEU A 21 -15.60 -5.28 -4.15
CA LEU A 21 -15.37 -4.90 -5.54
C LEU A 21 -15.05 -6.11 -6.42
N GLU A 22 -15.42 -6.05 -7.70
CA GLU A 22 -14.95 -6.98 -8.73
C GLU A 22 -13.49 -6.64 -9.09
N ALA A 23 -12.57 -7.10 -8.25
CA ALA A 23 -11.14 -6.92 -8.42
C ALA A 23 -10.46 -8.25 -8.79
N GLN A 24 -9.51 -8.19 -9.72
CA GLN A 24 -8.57 -9.29 -9.93
C GLN A 24 -7.52 -9.21 -8.82
N VAL A 25 -7.56 -10.12 -7.85
CA VAL A 25 -6.63 -10.14 -6.71
C VAL A 25 -5.52 -11.17 -6.94
N VAL A 26 -4.28 -10.74 -6.80
CA VAL A 26 -3.08 -11.59 -6.76
C VAL A 26 -2.57 -11.64 -5.32
N ALA A 27 -2.95 -12.71 -4.62
CA ALA A 27 -2.52 -12.98 -3.25
C ALA A 27 -1.39 -14.02 -3.15
N ASP A 28 -1.26 -14.87 -4.17
CA ASP A 28 -0.32 -15.98 -4.20
C ASP A 28 0.99 -15.61 -4.89
N TYR A 29 1.96 -16.53 -4.76
CA TYR A 29 3.25 -16.43 -5.41
C TYR A 29 3.11 -16.23 -6.93
N ARG A 30 3.91 -15.31 -7.46
CA ARG A 30 4.18 -15.14 -8.89
C ARG A 30 5.66 -15.02 -9.14
N THR A 31 6.15 -15.63 -10.21
CA THR A 31 7.49 -15.35 -10.72
C THR A 31 7.56 -13.91 -11.24
N THR A 32 8.77 -13.34 -11.31
CA THR A 32 9.01 -12.01 -11.88
C THR A 32 8.45 -11.89 -13.30
N LYS A 33 8.56 -12.96 -14.10
CA LYS A 33 8.07 -13.00 -15.48
C LYS A 33 6.54 -13.00 -15.55
N GLU A 34 5.88 -13.75 -14.68
CA GLU A 34 4.41 -13.76 -14.61
C GLU A 34 3.87 -12.42 -14.14
N MET A 35 4.51 -11.81 -13.13
CA MET A 35 4.11 -10.49 -12.64
C MET A 35 4.31 -9.41 -13.70
N GLY A 36 5.44 -9.41 -14.41
CA GLY A 36 5.68 -8.49 -15.53
C GLY A 36 4.66 -8.67 -16.66
N ARG A 37 4.33 -9.92 -17.02
CA ARG A 37 3.27 -10.21 -18.01
C ARG A 37 1.92 -9.70 -17.55
N LEU A 38 1.55 -9.92 -16.29
CA LEU A 38 0.30 -9.43 -15.74
C LEU A 38 0.21 -7.90 -15.86
N LEU A 39 1.21 -7.19 -15.31
CA LEU A 39 1.27 -5.73 -15.32
C LEU A 39 1.30 -5.15 -16.74
N HIS A 40 1.91 -5.83 -17.70
CA HIS A 40 1.93 -5.40 -19.09
C HIS A 40 0.53 -5.30 -19.72
N HIS A 41 -0.38 -6.21 -19.35
CA HIS A 41 -1.70 -6.31 -19.99
C HIS A 41 -2.79 -5.53 -19.26
N VAL A 42 -2.50 -4.92 -18.11
CA VAL A 42 -3.47 -4.08 -17.41
C VAL A 42 -3.72 -2.81 -18.21
N SER A 43 -4.99 -2.56 -18.55
CA SER A 43 -5.42 -1.32 -19.18
C SER A 43 -5.06 -0.11 -18.31
N THR A 44 -4.58 0.99 -18.90
CA THR A 44 -4.28 2.24 -18.16
C THR A 44 -5.51 2.89 -17.52
N GLN A 45 -6.72 2.49 -17.94
CA GLN A 45 -7.98 2.92 -17.33
C GLN A 45 -8.30 2.16 -16.04
N GLU A 46 -7.76 0.96 -15.87
CA GLU A 46 -7.95 0.18 -14.65
C GLU A 46 -6.96 0.63 -13.59
N ARG A 47 -7.39 0.73 -12.34
CA ARG A 47 -6.47 1.01 -11.23
C ARG A 47 -5.61 -0.21 -10.92
N ILE A 48 -4.35 0.02 -10.58
CA ILE A 48 -3.48 -0.97 -9.93
C ILE A 48 -3.36 -0.60 -8.45
N MET A 49 -3.72 -1.52 -7.57
CA MET A 49 -3.44 -1.44 -6.13
C MET A 49 -2.30 -2.39 -5.78
N LEU A 50 -1.33 -1.89 -5.03
CA LEU A 50 -0.17 -2.65 -4.56
C LEU A 50 -0.11 -2.53 -3.04
N LEU A 51 -0.43 -3.60 -2.31
CA LEU A 51 -0.77 -3.56 -0.89
C LEU A 51 0.02 -4.61 -0.11
N GLY A 52 0.48 -4.27 1.10
CA GLY A 52 1.07 -5.23 2.02
C GLY A 52 2.33 -4.70 2.69
N HIS A 53 3.30 -5.60 2.90
CA HIS A 53 4.63 -5.26 3.40
C HIS A 53 5.59 -4.91 2.28
N GLY A 54 6.61 -4.11 2.57
CA GLY A 54 7.64 -3.80 1.60
C GLY A 54 8.72 -2.89 2.14
N SER A 55 9.54 -2.40 1.23
CA SER A 55 10.55 -1.38 1.49
C SER A 55 10.69 -0.42 0.31
N ASP A 56 11.73 0.42 0.35
CA ASP A 56 12.22 1.20 -0.79
C ASP A 56 12.62 0.32 -2.00
N LYS A 57 12.75 -1.00 -1.84
CA LYS A 57 13.06 -1.96 -2.91
C LYS A 57 11.82 -2.59 -3.55
N GLY A 58 10.64 -2.40 -2.96
CA GLY A 58 9.37 -2.85 -3.48
C GLY A 58 8.53 -3.68 -2.50
N LEU A 59 7.49 -4.33 -3.04
CA LEU A 59 6.48 -5.08 -2.29
C LEU A 59 6.97 -6.50 -2.01
N PHE A 60 6.89 -6.93 -0.75
CA PHE A 60 7.33 -8.24 -0.29
C PHE A 60 6.24 -9.31 -0.43
N PHE A 61 6.68 -10.56 -0.43
CA PHE A 61 5.83 -11.74 -0.38
C PHE A 61 6.45 -12.77 0.57
N ARG A 62 5.60 -13.41 1.36
CA ARG A 62 5.91 -14.63 2.11
C ARG A 62 4.85 -15.70 1.84
N ALA A 63 5.28 -16.94 1.71
CA ALA A 63 4.41 -18.10 1.52
C ALA A 63 3.79 -18.55 2.85
N ASP A 64 4.49 -18.32 3.96
CA ASP A 64 4.09 -18.71 5.31
C ASP A 64 4.05 -17.48 6.23
N ASP A 65 2.85 -16.94 6.46
CA ASP A 65 2.60 -15.77 7.30
C ASP A 65 2.67 -16.07 8.82
N SER A 66 3.08 -17.29 9.19
CA SER A 66 3.49 -17.61 10.56
C SER A 66 4.96 -17.24 10.84
N LYS A 67 5.76 -16.99 9.78
CA LYS A 67 7.17 -16.60 9.88
C LYS A 67 7.34 -15.12 9.65
N ASP A 68 8.32 -14.52 10.34
CA ASP A 68 8.65 -13.09 10.19
C ASP A 68 9.45 -12.80 8.91
N GLU A 69 10.07 -13.81 8.32
CA GLU A 69 10.90 -13.67 7.12
C GLU A 69 10.07 -13.58 5.83
N PHE A 70 10.55 -12.76 4.89
CA PHE A 70 9.98 -12.65 3.56
C PHE A 70 10.76 -13.49 2.56
N ASP A 71 10.03 -14.27 1.74
CA ASP A 71 10.63 -15.15 0.74
C ASP A 71 11.14 -14.38 -0.48
N LYS A 72 10.52 -13.24 -0.82
CA LYS A 72 10.91 -12.42 -1.97
C LYS A 72 10.31 -11.02 -1.99
N ILE A 73 10.78 -10.23 -2.95
CA ILE A 73 10.10 -9.04 -3.46
C ILE A 73 9.26 -9.45 -4.68
N ILE A 74 7.93 -9.38 -4.57
CA ILE A 74 7.00 -9.75 -5.65
C ILE A 74 6.81 -8.64 -6.68
N VAL A 75 6.91 -7.38 -6.25
CA VAL A 75 6.99 -6.21 -7.14
C VAL A 75 8.23 -5.42 -6.81
N SER A 76 9.24 -5.48 -7.67
CA SER A 76 10.51 -4.76 -7.56
C SER A 76 10.81 -3.90 -8.80
N HIS A 77 12.02 -3.31 -8.85
CA HIS A 77 12.60 -2.61 -9.99
C HIS A 77 12.35 -3.29 -11.36
N SER A 78 12.38 -4.63 -11.43
CA SER A 78 12.17 -5.36 -12.69
C SER A 78 10.79 -5.12 -13.33
N HIS A 79 9.83 -4.59 -12.57
CA HIS A 79 8.48 -4.29 -13.04
C HIS A 79 8.25 -2.79 -13.29
N ALA A 80 9.21 -1.93 -12.93
CA ALA A 80 9.06 -0.48 -12.96
C ALA A 80 8.70 0.04 -14.37
N TYR A 81 9.24 -0.59 -15.42
CA TYR A 81 8.89 -0.26 -16.80
C TYR A 81 7.37 -0.37 -17.07
N HIS A 82 6.74 -1.46 -16.61
CA HIS A 82 5.30 -1.67 -16.81
C HIS A 82 4.48 -0.71 -15.96
N LEU A 83 4.91 -0.45 -14.71
CA LEU A 83 4.26 0.49 -13.82
C LEU A 83 4.31 1.93 -14.35
N ARG A 84 5.47 2.39 -14.89
CA ARG A 84 5.57 3.72 -15.52
C ARG A 84 4.62 3.87 -16.71
N LYS A 85 4.52 2.84 -17.56
CA LYS A 85 3.61 2.83 -18.71
C LYS A 85 2.14 2.88 -18.34
N HIS A 86 1.79 2.55 -17.09
CA HIS A 86 0.42 2.55 -16.62
C HIS A 86 -0.16 3.97 -16.41
N GLY A 87 0.66 5.03 -16.44
CA GLY A 87 0.17 6.40 -16.52
C GLY A 87 -0.36 6.99 -15.20
N GLY A 88 0.08 6.45 -14.06
CA GLY A 88 -0.16 7.07 -12.76
C GLY A 88 -1.44 6.68 -12.03
N ASN A 89 -2.25 5.79 -12.60
CA ASN A 89 -3.44 5.22 -11.92
C ASN A 89 -3.05 4.09 -10.93
N ILE A 90 -2.07 4.37 -10.08
CA ILE A 90 -1.49 3.43 -9.13
C ILE A 90 -1.77 3.92 -7.71
N VAL A 91 -2.17 3.00 -6.84
CA VAL A 91 -2.25 3.20 -5.39
C VAL A 91 -1.39 2.15 -4.71
N ALA A 92 -0.38 2.58 -3.97
CA ALA A 92 0.58 1.72 -3.31
C ALA A 92 0.60 1.99 -1.80
N VAL A 93 0.30 0.96 -1.01
CA VAL A 93 0.23 1.04 0.45
C VAL A 93 1.12 -0.05 1.04
N TRP A 94 2.34 0.33 1.36
CA TRP A 94 3.31 -0.40 2.18
C TRP A 94 4.37 0.57 2.71
N CYS A 95 5.19 0.11 3.65
CA CYS A 95 6.25 0.92 4.25
C CYS A 95 7.29 1.38 3.21
N ASN A 96 7.41 2.70 3.02
CA ASN A 96 8.34 3.35 2.07
C ASN A 96 8.03 3.09 0.59
N ALA A 97 6.76 2.91 0.23
CA ALA A 97 6.32 2.83 -1.17
C ALA A 97 6.64 4.10 -1.96
N ASP A 98 6.61 5.27 -1.32
CA ASP A 98 6.96 6.55 -1.94
C ASP A 98 8.44 6.59 -2.35
N GLN A 99 9.35 6.02 -1.54
CA GLN A 99 10.77 5.95 -1.86
C GLN A 99 11.02 5.05 -3.06
N PHE A 100 10.37 3.89 -3.11
CA PHE A 100 10.39 3.01 -4.28
C PHE A 100 9.89 3.76 -5.52
N ALA A 101 8.75 4.45 -5.42
CA ALA A 101 8.18 5.20 -6.54
C ALA A 101 9.09 6.32 -7.05
N ARG A 102 9.73 7.09 -6.15
CA ARG A 102 10.70 8.12 -6.53
C ARG A 102 11.92 7.54 -7.21
N ALA A 103 12.47 6.43 -6.69
CA ALA A 103 13.63 5.77 -7.28
C ALA A 103 13.32 5.21 -8.68
N GLU A 104 12.09 4.73 -8.88
CA GLU A 104 11.66 4.08 -10.11
C GLU A 104 10.94 5.02 -11.11
N GLY A 105 10.76 6.29 -10.77
CA GLY A 105 10.04 7.28 -11.58
C GLY A 105 8.57 6.94 -11.79
N LEU A 106 7.90 6.41 -10.76
CA LEU A 106 6.47 6.09 -10.80
C LEU A 106 5.63 7.30 -10.39
N HIS A 107 4.46 7.42 -11.01
CA HIS A 107 3.43 8.40 -10.66
C HIS A 107 2.23 7.70 -10.03
N GLY A 108 1.47 8.41 -9.20
CA GLY A 108 0.32 7.87 -8.46
C GLY A 108 0.33 8.21 -6.98
N LEU A 109 -0.48 7.48 -6.20
CA LEU A 109 -0.58 7.64 -4.74
C LEU A 109 0.25 6.57 -4.03
N PHE A 110 1.19 6.99 -3.18
CA PHE A 110 2.10 6.11 -2.45
C PHE A 110 2.13 6.48 -0.97
N THR A 111 2.28 5.49 -0.11
CA THR A 111 2.57 5.74 1.31
C THR A 111 4.07 5.84 1.58
N GLY A 112 4.44 6.66 2.54
CA GLY A 112 5.74 6.58 3.19
C GLY A 112 5.78 5.47 4.22
N MET A 113 6.42 5.73 5.35
CA MET A 113 6.31 4.83 6.50
C MET A 113 4.88 4.87 7.04
N ILE A 114 4.28 3.70 7.24
CA ILE A 114 3.00 3.54 7.94
C ILE A 114 3.27 2.58 9.09
N VAL A 115 3.04 3.03 10.32
CA VAL A 115 3.21 2.19 11.51
C VAL A 115 1.98 1.30 11.65
N SER A 116 2.17 0.02 11.42
CA SER A 116 1.15 -1.04 11.51
C SER A 116 1.42 -2.03 12.65
N GLU A 117 2.68 -2.13 13.09
CA GLU A 117 3.13 -3.07 14.12
C GLU A 117 3.87 -2.34 15.27
N LEU A 118 3.90 -2.96 16.45
CA LEU A 118 4.58 -2.37 17.63
C LEU A 118 6.09 -2.22 17.43
N ASN A 119 6.72 -3.13 16.68
CA ASN A 119 8.15 -3.05 16.38
C ASN A 119 8.47 -1.83 15.50
N GLU A 120 7.62 -1.53 14.53
CA GLU A 120 7.72 -0.32 13.72
C GLU A 120 7.51 0.93 14.58
N ALA A 121 6.53 0.90 15.47
CA ALA A 121 6.25 2.00 16.38
C ALA A 121 7.46 2.32 17.27
N LEU A 122 8.12 1.28 17.81
CA LEU A 122 9.35 1.43 18.59
C LEU A 122 10.49 2.00 17.75
N LEU A 123 10.71 1.48 16.55
CA LEU A 123 11.78 1.91 15.64
C LEU A 123 11.65 3.39 15.26
N TYR A 124 10.42 3.84 14.97
CA TYR A 124 10.13 5.22 14.58
C TYR A 124 9.76 6.13 15.76
N GLN A 125 9.88 5.64 16.99
CA GLN A 125 9.59 6.38 18.23
C GLN A 125 8.16 6.94 18.27
N VAL A 126 7.21 6.19 17.71
CA VAL A 126 5.78 6.51 17.69
C VAL A 126 5.12 5.84 18.88
N LYS A 127 4.69 6.63 19.86
CA LYS A 127 3.98 6.12 21.04
C LYS A 127 2.57 5.65 20.66
N THR A 128 2.28 4.37 20.86
CA THR A 128 0.97 3.74 20.58
C THR A 128 0.79 2.49 21.45
N THR A 129 -0.42 1.92 21.45
CA THR A 129 -0.69 0.56 21.97
C THR A 129 -1.11 -0.39 20.85
N GLN A 130 -1.17 -1.69 21.13
CA GLN A 130 -1.66 -2.69 20.17
C GLN A 130 -3.15 -2.46 19.84
N GLU A 131 -3.94 -2.09 20.84
CA GLU A 131 -5.36 -1.80 20.66
C GLU A 131 -5.57 -0.60 19.73
N GLU A 132 -4.75 0.44 19.89
CA GLU A 132 -4.78 1.62 19.03
C GLU A 132 -4.34 1.28 17.60
N LEU A 133 -3.26 0.51 17.42
CA LEU A 133 -2.82 0.05 16.09
C LEU A 133 -3.92 -0.71 15.36
N ASN A 134 -4.54 -1.68 16.04
CA ASN A 134 -5.60 -2.49 15.44
C ASN A 134 -6.81 -1.64 15.02
N ARG A 135 -7.19 -0.67 15.85
CA ARG A 135 -8.36 0.19 15.59
C ARG A 135 -8.07 1.22 14.51
N GLU A 136 -6.98 1.96 14.63
CA GLU A 136 -6.70 3.12 13.79
C GLU A 136 -6.20 2.74 12.40
N ASN A 137 -5.51 1.60 12.22
CA ASN A 137 -5.11 1.16 10.88
C ASN A 137 -6.29 0.64 10.05
N VAL A 138 -7.29 0.00 10.68
CA VAL A 138 -8.55 -0.33 10.02
C VAL A 138 -9.29 0.95 9.61
N LYS A 139 -9.32 1.95 10.50
CA LYS A 139 -9.94 3.26 10.22
C LYS A 139 -9.23 3.98 9.07
N LEU A 140 -7.90 3.97 9.05
CA LEU A 140 -7.07 4.53 7.99
C LEU A 140 -7.40 3.91 6.63
N ALA A 141 -7.41 2.57 6.54
CA ALA A 141 -7.73 1.85 5.31
C ALA A 141 -9.14 2.16 4.80
N ARG A 142 -10.13 2.22 5.71
CA ARG A 142 -11.52 2.57 5.35
C ARG A 142 -11.68 4.02 4.88
N ARG A 143 -10.94 4.95 5.45
CA ARG A 143 -10.95 6.36 5.02
C ARG A 143 -10.34 6.53 3.64
N LEU A 144 -9.20 5.87 3.38
CA LEU A 144 -8.61 5.83 2.05
C LEU A 144 -9.60 5.22 1.03
N ARG A 145 -10.28 4.12 1.41
CA ARG A 145 -11.33 3.51 0.59
C ARG A 145 -12.46 4.50 0.26
N ALA A 146 -12.97 5.23 1.24
CA ALA A 146 -14.04 6.21 1.04
C ALA A 146 -13.65 7.28 0.01
N LEU A 147 -12.44 7.85 0.12
CA LEU A 147 -11.94 8.83 -0.84
C LEU A 147 -11.80 8.26 -2.25
N ILE A 148 -11.39 6.99 -2.37
CA ILE A 148 -11.29 6.27 -3.63
C ILE A 148 -12.67 6.07 -4.27
N ASP A 149 -13.68 5.66 -3.49
CA ASP A 149 -15.04 5.41 -3.97
C ASP A 149 -15.76 6.70 -4.37
N GLU A 150 -15.50 7.80 -3.65
CA GLU A 150 -15.96 9.15 -4.00
C GLU A 150 -15.27 9.71 -5.26
N ARG A 151 -14.36 8.96 -5.88
CA ARG A 151 -13.58 9.35 -7.06
C ARG A 151 -12.81 10.65 -6.85
N ILE A 152 -12.34 10.89 -5.63
CA ILE A 152 -11.43 12.00 -5.35
C ILE A 152 -10.16 11.82 -6.19
N PRO A 153 -9.66 12.89 -6.85
CA PRO A 153 -8.39 12.82 -7.56
C PRO A 153 -7.26 12.37 -6.63
N LEU A 154 -6.41 11.45 -7.10
CA LEU A 154 -5.31 10.90 -6.28
C LEU A 154 -4.39 12.00 -5.71
N SER A 155 -4.24 13.12 -6.43
CA SER A 155 -3.50 14.31 -6.01
C SER A 155 -4.07 15.02 -4.78
N GLU A 156 -5.38 14.90 -4.55
CA GLU A 156 -6.07 15.53 -3.41
C GLU A 156 -6.12 14.62 -2.18
N ILE A 157 -5.90 13.30 -2.36
CA ILE A 157 -6.01 12.31 -1.28
C ILE A 157 -5.05 12.61 -0.12
N PRO A 158 -3.77 12.97 -0.30
CA PRO A 158 -2.88 13.29 0.83
C PRO A 158 -3.44 14.37 1.76
N LYS A 159 -3.93 15.47 1.17
CA LYS A 159 -4.52 16.59 1.93
C LYS A 159 -5.80 16.16 2.65
N ARG A 160 -6.66 15.37 1.98
CA ARG A 160 -7.93 14.91 2.55
C ARG A 160 -7.72 13.88 3.64
N MET A 161 -6.82 12.93 3.46
CA MET A 161 -6.42 11.98 4.51
C MET A 161 -5.99 12.76 5.75
N LEU A 162 -5.05 13.70 5.62
CA LEU A 162 -4.60 14.50 6.76
C LEU A 162 -5.74 15.23 7.49
N ALA A 163 -6.72 15.76 6.76
CA ALA A 163 -7.89 16.43 7.33
C ALA A 163 -8.89 15.45 8.00
N MET A 164 -8.81 14.16 7.71
CA MET A 164 -9.66 13.12 8.32
C MET A 164 -9.07 12.56 9.61
N ASP A 165 -7.83 12.88 9.99
CA ASP A 165 -7.32 12.52 11.32
C ASP A 165 -8.13 13.26 12.39
N ASP A 166 -8.89 12.51 13.18
CA ASP A 166 -9.77 13.01 14.24
C ASP A 166 -9.29 12.62 15.64
N VAL A 167 -8.27 11.76 15.72
CA VAL A 167 -7.72 11.28 17.00
C VAL A 167 -6.51 12.10 17.40
N HIS A 168 -5.70 12.54 16.42
CA HIS A 168 -4.49 13.33 16.64
C HIS A 168 -3.53 12.72 17.67
N SER A 169 -3.45 11.39 17.74
CA SER A 169 -2.44 10.70 18.53
C SER A 169 -1.10 10.71 17.81
N PRO A 170 0.03 10.34 18.47
CA PRO A 170 1.30 10.18 17.78
C PRO A 170 1.20 9.20 16.59
N LEU A 171 0.46 8.09 16.75
CA LEU A 171 0.23 7.12 15.67
C LEU A 171 -0.53 7.73 14.50
N THR A 172 -1.71 8.31 14.74
CA THR A 172 -2.55 8.80 13.64
C THR A 172 -1.88 10.01 12.97
N THR A 173 -1.31 10.93 13.75
CA THR A 173 -0.55 12.06 13.19
C THR A 173 0.58 11.57 12.28
N PHE A 174 1.29 10.51 12.67
CA PHE A 174 2.35 9.93 11.84
C PHE A 174 1.80 9.30 10.56
N ASN A 175 0.86 8.36 10.67
CA ASN A 175 0.36 7.60 9.51
C ASN A 175 -0.36 8.50 8.49
N TYR A 176 -1.20 9.44 8.95
CA TYR A 176 -1.97 10.31 8.06
C TYR A 176 -1.12 11.36 7.33
N LYS A 177 0.07 11.70 7.85
CA LYS A 177 1.04 12.57 7.17
C LYS A 177 1.84 11.84 6.09
N ASN A 178 1.83 10.51 6.07
CA ASN A 178 2.67 9.70 5.20
C ASN A 178 1.95 9.23 3.92
N PHE A 179 1.11 10.09 3.33
CA PHE A 179 0.54 9.89 2.00
C PHE A 179 1.15 10.89 1.03
N TYR A 180 1.59 10.40 -0.14
CA TYR A 180 2.27 11.20 -1.14
C TYR A 180 1.67 10.94 -2.51
N TYR A 181 1.33 12.01 -3.23
CA TYR A 181 1.06 11.93 -4.66
C TYR A 181 2.32 12.34 -5.41
N LEU A 182 2.75 11.50 -6.35
CA LEU A 182 3.97 11.66 -7.14
C LEU A 182 3.67 11.72 -8.64
#